data_AF-A0A661FY87-F1
#
_entry.id   AF-A0A661FY87-F1
#
_cell.length_a   1.000
_cell.length_b   1.000
_cell.length_c   1.000
_cell.angle_alpha   90.00
_cell.angle_beta   90.00
_cell.angle_gamma   90.00
#
_symmetry.space_group_name_H-M   'P 1'
#
loop_
_entity.id
_entity.type
_entity.pdbx_description
1 polymer ?
#
loop_
_entity_poly.entity_id
_entity_poly.type
_entity_poly.pdbx_seq_one_letter_code
_entity_poly.pdbx_strand_id
1 'polypeptide(L)'
;MRTEMKNFTIPSKQNGAALVVGLVLLVVVTILAVSGMNTATTELAIARNNQNYENAFQAAEAGLEQALAQGLFNTVANVNLAQNINANDAVASLIEYEGSTLVPDRAYSLGGSGVAACHFLATATASSMREGTAGNATDRDASAVHTQAFYTVCPESQVL
;
A
#
# COMPACT_ATOMS: atom_id res chain seq x y z
N MET A 1 64.81 15.73 -58.03
CA MET A 1 63.39 15.66 -57.65
C MET A 1 63.25 16.21 -56.24
N ARG A 2 62.58 17.35 -56.06
CA ARG A 2 62.13 17.84 -54.75
C ARG A 2 60.69 17.35 -54.55
N THR A 3 60.40 16.72 -53.43
CA THR A 3 59.02 16.44 -53.01
C THR A 3 58.83 17.04 -51.62
N GLU A 4 57.79 17.85 -51.50
CA GLU A 4 57.53 18.73 -50.37
C GLU A 4 57.22 18.00 -49.07
N MET A 5 57.85 18.47 -47.99
CA MET A 5 57.44 18.14 -46.63
C MET A 5 56.31 19.08 -46.23
N LYS A 6 55.09 18.54 -46.15
CA LYS A 6 53.90 19.24 -45.66
C LYS A 6 54.10 19.53 -44.17
N ASN A 7 54.50 20.76 -43.84
CA ASN A 7 54.61 21.21 -42.45
C ASN A 7 53.21 21.26 -41.82
N PHE A 8 52.94 20.35 -40.89
CA PHE A 8 51.80 20.48 -39.98
C PHE A 8 52.13 21.58 -38.96
N THR A 9 51.63 22.79 -39.21
CA THR A 9 51.60 23.86 -38.23
C THR A 9 50.66 23.46 -37.09
N ILE A 10 51.24 23.17 -35.92
CA ILE A 10 50.47 22.96 -34.70
C ILE A 10 49.93 24.33 -34.25
N PRO A 11 48.60 24.53 -34.14
CA PRO A 11 48.04 25.82 -33.76
C PRO A 11 48.47 26.20 -32.33
N SER A 12 48.96 27.42 -32.17
CA SER A 12 49.54 27.92 -30.93
C SER A 12 48.51 28.54 -29.98
N LYS A 13 48.58 28.11 -28.70
CA LYS A 13 48.11 28.77 -27.46
C LYS A 13 46.58 28.90 -27.24
N GLN A 14 45.94 27.80 -26.85
CA GLN A 14 44.69 27.79 -26.09
C GLN A 14 44.93 27.86 -24.57
N ASN A 15 45.83 28.72 -24.11
CA ASN A 15 46.27 28.80 -22.72
C ASN A 15 45.17 29.44 -21.84
N GLY A 16 44.15 28.65 -21.46
CA GLY A 16 43.10 29.04 -20.51
C GLY A 16 41.71 28.58 -20.93
N ALA A 17 41.38 28.63 -22.22
CA ALA A 17 40.06 28.26 -22.72
C ALA A 17 39.71 26.78 -22.44
N ALA A 18 40.67 25.87 -22.61
CA ALA A 18 40.48 24.46 -22.32
C ALA A 18 40.19 24.18 -20.83
N LEU A 19 40.82 24.94 -19.92
CA LEU A 19 40.58 24.83 -18.48
C LEU A 19 39.18 25.31 -18.10
N VAL A 20 38.77 26.47 -18.64
CA VAL A 20 37.43 27.03 -18.39
C VAL A 20 36.34 26.09 -18.92
N VAL A 21 36.49 25.59 -20.15
CA VAL A 21 35.55 24.62 -20.73
C VAL A 21 35.53 23.33 -19.91
N GLY A 22 36.67 22.82 -19.46
CA GLY A 22 36.76 21.66 -18.58
C GLY A 22 36.02 21.86 -17.25
N LEU A 23 36.17 23.03 -16.62
CA LEU A 23 35.44 23.37 -15.38
C LEU A 23 33.93 23.50 -15.61
N VAL A 24 33.51 24.14 -16.70
CA VAL A 24 32.07 24.25 -17.04
C VAL A 24 31.49 22.86 -17.28
N LEU A 25 32.16 22.01 -18.05
CA LEU A 25 31.72 20.63 -18.29
C LEU A 25 31.67 19.81 -17.00
N LEU A 26 32.67 19.95 -16.12
CA LEU A 26 32.68 19.27 -14.82
C LEU A 26 31.46 19.69 -13.97
N VAL A 27 31.16 20.99 -13.92
CA VAL A 27 29.98 21.50 -13.20
C VAL A 27 28.69 20.95 -13.80
N VAL A 28 28.55 20.97 -15.12
CA VAL A 28 27.37 20.43 -15.81
C VAL A 28 27.18 18.95 -15.47
N VAL A 29 28.22 18.13 -15.60
CA VAL A 29 28.15 16.69 -15.26
C VAL A 29 27.83 16.48 -13.78
N THR A 30 28.38 17.30 -12.89
CA THR A 30 28.09 17.22 -11.45
C THR A 30 26.62 17.50 -11.16
N ILE A 31 26.05 18.55 -11.78
CA ILE A 31 24.62 18.88 -11.61
C ILE A 31 23.74 17.75 -12.15
N LEU A 32 24.07 17.18 -13.30
CA LEU A 32 23.34 16.04 -13.86
C LEU A 32 23.41 14.82 -12.95
N ALA A 33 24.60 14.51 -12.41
CA ALA A 33 24.78 13.39 -11.48
C ALA A 33 23.98 13.59 -10.19
N VAL A 34 24.05 14.77 -9.58
CA VAL A 34 23.31 15.09 -8.34
C VAL A 34 21.80 15.07 -8.60
N SER A 35 21.33 15.61 -9.73
CA SER A 35 19.92 15.57 -10.11
C SER A 35 19.40 14.13 -10.26
N GLY A 36 20.20 13.24 -10.87
CA GLY A 36 19.87 11.82 -11.00
C GLY A 36 19.80 11.12 -9.64
N MET A 37 20.77 11.36 -8.77
CA MET A 37 20.77 10.80 -7.41
C MET A 37 19.56 11.27 -6.59
N ASN A 38 19.23 12.57 -6.63
CA ASN A 38 18.07 13.11 -5.93
C ASN A 38 16.78 12.41 -6.37
N THR A 39 16.59 12.23 -7.68
CA THR A 39 15.42 11.52 -8.22
C THR A 39 15.36 10.08 -7.69
N ALA A 40 16.47 9.34 -7.75
CA ALA A 40 16.55 7.98 -7.25
C ALA A 40 16.24 7.87 -5.73
N THR A 41 16.68 8.86 -4.94
CA THR A 41 16.38 8.87 -3.49
C THR A 41 14.89 9.06 -3.21
N THR A 42 14.20 9.89 -3.99
CA THR A 42 12.76 10.10 -3.88
C THR A 42 11.98 8.85 -4.32
N GLU A 43 12.35 8.25 -5.45
CA GLU A 43 11.73 7.01 -5.92
C GLU A 43 11.89 5.88 -4.90
N LEU A 44 13.07 5.76 -4.28
CA LEU A 44 13.30 4.79 -3.22
C LEU A 44 12.43 5.07 -1.99
N ALA A 45 12.22 6.33 -1.60
CA ALA A 45 11.35 6.68 -0.49
C ALA A 45 9.90 6.29 -0.77
N ILE A 46 9.40 6.55 -1.98
CA ILE A 46 8.07 6.14 -2.43
C ILE A 46 7.95 4.61 -2.45
N ALA A 47 8.94 3.92 -3.01
CA ALA A 47 8.95 2.45 -3.07
C ALA A 47 8.91 1.81 -1.67
N ARG A 48 9.65 2.38 -0.70
CA ARG A 48 9.59 1.92 0.69
C ARG A 48 8.22 2.16 1.33
N ASN A 49 7.63 3.33 1.14
CA ASN A 49 6.30 3.61 1.68
C ASN A 49 5.25 2.67 1.07
N ASN A 50 5.29 2.47 -0.25
CA ASN A 50 4.39 1.55 -0.94
C ASN A 50 4.56 0.11 -0.43
N GLN A 51 5.80 -0.36 -0.26
CA GLN A 51 6.05 -1.70 0.28
C GLN A 51 5.49 -1.86 1.71
N ASN A 52 5.65 -0.85 2.57
CA ASN A 52 5.12 -0.90 3.93
C ASN A 52 3.59 -0.91 3.95
N TYR A 53 2.96 -0.09 3.11
CA TYR A 53 1.51 -0.06 2.94
C TYR A 53 0.98 -1.41 2.43
N GLU A 54 1.58 -1.99 1.40
CA GLU A 54 1.18 -3.29 0.85
C GLU A 54 1.33 -4.41 1.88
N ASN A 55 2.39 -4.40 2.69
CA ASN A 55 2.54 -5.37 3.77
C ASN A 55 1.44 -5.23 4.82
N ALA A 56 1.09 -4.00 5.21
CA ALA A 56 -0.03 -3.75 6.11
C ALA A 56 -1.36 -4.19 5.48
N PHE A 57 -1.58 -3.92 4.20
CA PHE A 57 -2.79 -4.31 3.49
C PHE A 57 -2.95 -5.83 3.44
N GLN A 58 -1.88 -6.56 3.11
CA GLN A 58 -1.87 -8.02 3.14
C GLN A 58 -2.12 -8.58 4.54
N ALA A 59 -1.59 -7.94 5.59
CA ALA A 59 -1.89 -8.32 6.97
C ALA A 59 -3.37 -8.07 7.33
N ALA A 60 -3.96 -6.98 6.86
CA ALA A 60 -5.38 -6.69 7.04
C ALA A 60 -6.25 -7.75 6.34
N GLU A 61 -5.93 -8.13 5.10
CA GLU A 61 -6.62 -9.20 4.39
C GLU A 61 -6.54 -10.52 5.17
N ALA A 62 -5.34 -10.92 5.60
CA ALA A 62 -5.16 -12.16 6.35
C ALA A 62 -5.93 -12.17 7.68
N GLY A 63 -6.02 -11.02 8.37
CA GLY A 63 -6.85 -10.90 9.58
C GLY A 63 -8.35 -10.86 9.30
N LEU A 64 -8.75 -10.33 8.15
CA LEU A 64 -10.14 -10.36 7.68
C LEU A 64 -10.57 -11.80 7.34
N GLU A 65 -9.76 -12.52 6.57
CA GLU A 65 -9.98 -13.93 6.24
C GLU A 65 -10.08 -14.79 7.50
N GLN A 66 -9.21 -14.57 8.49
CA GLN A 66 -9.29 -15.25 9.79
C GLN A 66 -10.60 -14.93 10.53
N ALA A 67 -11.05 -13.67 10.52
CA ALA A 67 -12.31 -13.29 11.16
C ALA A 67 -13.52 -13.92 10.47
N LEU A 68 -13.53 -13.93 9.13
CA LEU A 68 -14.58 -14.59 8.35
C LEU A 68 -14.58 -16.11 8.54
N ALA A 69 -13.41 -16.73 8.65
CA ALA A 69 -13.26 -18.17 8.86
C ALA A 69 -13.80 -18.65 10.21
N GLN A 70 -13.93 -17.77 11.22
CA GLN A 70 -14.59 -18.13 12.47
C GLN A 70 -16.10 -18.35 12.31
N GLY A 71 -16.72 -17.82 11.25
CA GLY A 71 -18.16 -17.95 10.99
C GLY A 71 -19.04 -17.30 12.07
N LEU A 72 -18.47 -16.42 12.90
CA LEU A 72 -19.18 -15.71 13.95
C LEU A 72 -19.81 -14.46 13.34
N PHE A 73 -21.09 -14.55 12.99
CA PHE A 73 -21.87 -13.43 12.46
C PHE A 73 -23.06 -13.17 13.39
N ASN A 74 -23.25 -11.93 13.80
CA ASN A 74 -24.28 -11.55 14.76
C ASN A 74 -25.02 -10.30 14.27
N THR A 75 -26.34 -10.35 14.26
CA THR A 75 -27.22 -9.26 13.80
C THR A 75 -27.55 -8.23 14.89
N VAL A 76 -27.08 -8.46 16.12
CA VAL A 76 -27.36 -7.62 17.30
C VAL A 76 -26.12 -6.89 17.79
N ALA A 77 -24.95 -7.53 17.72
CA ALA A 77 -23.69 -6.98 18.22
C ALA A 77 -22.56 -7.18 17.22
N ASN A 78 -21.66 -6.20 17.14
CA ASN A 78 -20.48 -6.30 16.29
C ASN A 78 -19.54 -7.40 16.79
N VAL A 79 -18.92 -8.09 15.85
CA VAL A 79 -17.90 -9.11 16.14
C VAL A 79 -16.54 -8.49 15.91
N ASN A 80 -15.77 -8.32 16.99
CA ASN A 80 -14.45 -7.70 16.95
C ASN A 80 -13.36 -8.71 17.32
N LEU A 81 -12.38 -8.88 16.43
CA LEU A 81 -11.21 -9.72 16.64
C LEU A 81 -9.97 -8.85 16.55
N ALA A 82 -9.19 -8.76 17.62
CA ALA A 82 -7.89 -8.13 17.62
C ALA A 82 -6.80 -9.18 17.78
N GLN A 83 -5.83 -9.18 16.87
CA GLN A 83 -4.68 -10.08 16.87
C GLN A 83 -3.40 -9.23 16.90
N ASN A 84 -2.57 -9.45 17.91
CA ASN A 84 -1.21 -8.91 17.92
C ASN A 84 -0.32 -9.94 17.22
N ILE A 85 0.23 -9.59 16.05
CA ILE A 85 1.15 -10.44 15.32
C ILE A 85 2.51 -10.43 16.03
N ASN A 86 2.92 -9.27 16.53
CA ASN A 86 4.07 -9.10 17.39
C ASN A 86 3.89 -7.85 18.27
N ALA A 87 4.97 -7.37 18.89
CA ALA A 87 4.93 -6.20 19.78
C ALA A 87 4.53 -4.89 19.07
N ASN A 88 4.66 -4.83 17.74
CA ASN A 88 4.46 -3.60 16.98
C ASN A 88 3.48 -3.73 15.81
N ASP A 89 3.17 -4.96 15.41
CA ASP A 89 2.22 -5.26 14.35
C ASP A 89 0.95 -5.87 14.95
N ALA A 90 -0.19 -5.26 14.63
CA ALA A 90 -1.49 -5.71 15.07
C ALA A 90 -2.51 -5.60 13.94
N VAL A 91 -3.50 -6.49 13.96
CA VAL A 91 -4.64 -6.48 13.06
C VAL A 91 -5.91 -6.52 13.89
N ALA A 92 -6.84 -5.60 13.61
CA ALA A 92 -8.16 -5.54 14.21
C ALA A 92 -9.21 -5.69 13.13
N SER A 93 -10.02 -6.73 13.23
CA SER A 93 -11.12 -7.04 12.32
C SER A 93 -12.45 -6.81 13.03
N LEU A 94 -13.38 -6.17 12.33
CA LEU A 94 -14.72 -5.84 12.78
C LEU A 94 -15.72 -6.37 11.75
N ILE A 95 -16.69 -7.16 12.18
CA ILE A 95 -17.85 -7.54 11.36
C ILE A 95 -19.09 -6.90 11.96
N GLU A 96 -19.75 -6.08 11.15
CA GLU A 96 -20.94 -5.32 11.51
C GLU A 96 -22.12 -5.74 10.64
N TYR A 97 -23.31 -5.81 11.25
CA TYR A 97 -24.56 -6.06 10.55
C TYR A 97 -25.15 -4.75 10.03
N GLU A 98 -25.37 -4.66 8.72
CA GLU A 98 -25.94 -3.46 8.08
C GLU A 98 -27.47 -3.53 7.97
N GLY A 99 -28.02 -4.72 7.74
CA GLY A 99 -29.45 -4.87 7.51
C GLY A 99 -29.81 -6.15 6.78
N SER A 100 -31.09 -6.32 6.46
CA SER A 100 -31.57 -7.49 5.72
C SER A 100 -32.44 -7.10 4.53
N THR A 101 -32.42 -7.93 3.50
CA THR A 101 -33.28 -7.80 2.32
C THR A 101 -34.05 -9.08 2.09
N LEU A 102 -35.25 -8.96 1.52
CA LEU A 102 -36.04 -10.11 1.11
C LEU A 102 -35.28 -10.90 0.03
N VAL A 103 -35.32 -12.23 0.16
CA VAL A 103 -34.88 -13.12 -0.91
C VAL A 103 -36.11 -13.69 -1.62
N PRO A 104 -36.07 -13.90 -2.94
CA PRO A 104 -37.22 -14.45 -3.66
C PRO A 104 -37.67 -15.80 -3.09
N ASP A 105 -38.99 -16.02 -3.02
CA ASP A 105 -39.71 -17.17 -2.42
C ASP A 105 -39.32 -18.58 -2.95
N ARG A 106 -38.32 -18.66 -3.82
CA ARG A 106 -37.76 -19.90 -4.39
C ARG A 106 -36.38 -20.25 -3.83
N ALA A 107 -36.15 -20.02 -2.53
CA ALA A 107 -35.08 -20.72 -1.85
C ALA A 107 -35.35 -22.23 -1.99
N TYR A 108 -34.65 -22.89 -2.92
CA TYR A 108 -34.99 -24.17 -3.58
C TYR A 108 -35.24 -25.39 -2.67
N SER A 109 -35.24 -25.25 -1.34
CA SER A 109 -35.41 -26.37 -0.40
C SER A 109 -36.16 -26.05 0.91
N LEU A 110 -36.69 -24.84 1.14
CA LEU A 110 -37.24 -24.43 2.45
C LEU A 110 -38.73 -24.02 2.46
N GLY A 111 -39.49 -24.22 1.38
CA GLY A 111 -40.94 -23.98 1.40
C GLY A 111 -41.38 -22.51 1.37
N GLY A 112 -40.51 -21.60 0.93
CA GLY A 112 -40.90 -20.32 0.31
C GLY A 112 -41.37 -19.18 1.20
N SER A 113 -41.17 -19.23 2.51
CA SER A 113 -41.46 -18.11 3.42
C SER A 113 -40.59 -18.27 4.67
N GLY A 114 -39.99 -17.19 5.19
CA GLY A 114 -39.22 -17.26 6.43
C GLY A 114 -37.72 -16.94 6.36
N VAL A 115 -37.16 -16.56 5.21
CA VAL A 115 -35.72 -16.30 5.05
C VAL A 115 -35.44 -14.94 4.43
N ALA A 116 -34.33 -14.33 4.84
CA ALA A 116 -33.80 -13.08 4.32
C ALA A 116 -32.29 -13.20 4.06
N ALA A 117 -31.74 -12.27 3.27
CA ALA A 117 -30.30 -12.07 3.15
C ALA A 117 -29.89 -11.03 4.19
N CYS A 118 -29.13 -11.44 5.20
CA CYS A 118 -28.51 -10.54 6.17
C CYS A 118 -27.18 -10.06 5.62
N HIS A 119 -27.02 -8.74 5.49
CA HIS A 119 -25.83 -8.07 4.95
C HIS A 119 -24.90 -7.68 6.08
N PHE A 120 -23.61 -7.90 5.85
CA PHE A 120 -22.55 -7.61 6.79
C PHE A 120 -21.44 -6.83 6.10
N LEU A 121 -20.85 -5.87 6.83
CA LEU A 121 -19.60 -5.23 6.47
C LEU A 121 -18.50 -5.78 7.36
N ALA A 122 -17.49 -6.38 6.74
CA ALA A 122 -16.28 -6.83 7.41
C ALA A 122 -15.16 -5.83 7.10
N THR A 123 -14.60 -5.21 8.14
CA THR A 123 -13.49 -4.26 8.02
C THR A 123 -12.31 -4.74 8.85
N ALA A 124 -11.15 -4.91 8.24
CA ALA A 124 -9.89 -5.17 8.94
C ALA A 124 -8.97 -3.96 8.83
N THR A 125 -8.34 -3.61 9.94
CA THR A 125 -7.32 -2.57 10.03
C THR A 125 -6.04 -3.22 10.54
N ALA A 126 -4.98 -3.18 9.73
CA ALA A 126 -3.65 -3.57 10.14
C ALA A 126 -2.82 -2.32 10.43
N SER A 127 -2.10 -2.33 11.54
CA SER A 127 -1.16 -1.30 11.91
C SER A 127 0.21 -1.94 12.17
N SER A 128 1.24 -1.37 11.56
CA SER A 128 2.64 -1.66 11.84
C SER A 128 3.29 -0.41 12.42
N MET A 129 3.82 -0.52 13.63
CA MET A 129 4.52 0.56 14.32
C MET A 129 6.00 0.20 14.48
N ARG A 130 6.86 1.21 14.69
CA ARG A 130 8.23 0.94 15.12
C ARG A 130 8.29 0.56 16.61
N GLU A 131 9.13 -0.42 16.93
CA GLU A 131 9.49 -0.79 18.30
C GLU A 131 9.98 0.41 19.13
N GLY A 132 9.35 0.63 20.29
CA GLY A 132 9.79 1.58 21.31
C GLY A 132 9.28 3.02 21.19
N THR A 133 8.31 3.33 20.34
CA THR A 133 7.69 4.68 20.30
C THR A 133 6.20 4.62 20.00
N ALA A 134 5.39 4.31 21.02
CA ALA A 134 3.96 4.47 20.93
C ALA A 134 3.62 5.98 20.86
N GLY A 135 2.92 6.42 19.81
CA GLY A 135 2.22 7.71 19.79
C GLY A 135 2.75 8.82 18.87
N ASN A 136 3.78 8.58 18.05
CA ASN A 136 4.17 9.51 16.98
C ASN A 136 4.38 8.74 15.66
N ALA A 137 3.71 9.18 14.59
CA ALA A 137 3.92 8.64 13.25
C ALA A 137 5.39 8.84 12.84
N THR A 138 6.14 7.75 12.79
CA THR A 138 7.51 7.72 12.24
C THR A 138 7.46 7.42 10.75
N ASP A 139 8.52 7.74 10.00
CA ASP A 139 8.63 7.45 8.56
C ASP A 139 8.47 5.96 8.18
N ARG A 140 8.34 5.06 9.16
CA ARG A 140 8.23 3.60 8.95
C ARG A 140 6.92 3.01 9.44
N ASP A 141 6.04 3.80 10.06
CA ASP A 141 4.74 3.28 10.48
C ASP A 141 3.85 3.14 9.24
N ALA A 142 3.06 2.08 9.21
CA ALA A 142 2.11 1.83 8.15
C ALA A 142 0.76 1.39 8.72
N SER A 143 -0.30 1.87 8.12
CA SER A 143 -1.66 1.43 8.44
C SER A 143 -2.41 1.24 7.14
N ALA A 144 -3.14 0.13 7.06
CA ALA A 144 -3.99 -0.19 5.93
C ALA A 144 -5.33 -0.72 6.45
N VAL A 145 -6.39 -0.32 5.76
CA VAL A 145 -7.75 -0.73 6.05
C VAL A 145 -8.30 -1.44 4.82
N HIS A 146 -8.93 -2.58 5.04
CA HIS A 146 -9.66 -3.30 4.00
C HIS A 146 -11.08 -3.58 4.45
N THR A 147 -12.05 -3.27 3.61
CA THR A 147 -13.47 -3.48 3.88
C THR A 147 -14.10 -4.28 2.76
N GLN A 148 -14.82 -5.34 3.11
CA GLN A 148 -15.59 -6.17 2.20
C GLN A 148 -17.02 -6.31 2.70
N ALA A 149 -17.97 -6.38 1.76
CA ALA A 149 -19.36 -6.66 2.05
C ALA A 149 -19.68 -8.11 1.67
N PHE A 150 -20.47 -8.79 2.49
CA PHE A 150 -21.02 -10.10 2.17
C PHE A 150 -22.40 -10.26 2.79
N TYR A 151 -23.11 -11.30 2.38
CA TYR A 151 -24.39 -11.65 3.00
C TYR A 151 -24.44 -13.13 3.35
N THR A 152 -25.20 -13.46 4.39
CA THR A 152 -25.57 -14.83 4.72
C THR A 152 -27.09 -14.97 4.76
N VAL A 153 -27.57 -16.19 4.55
CA VAL A 153 -29.00 -16.51 4.68
C VAL A 153 -29.32 -16.59 6.16
N CYS A 154 -30.30 -15.79 6.58
CA CYS A 154 -30.78 -15.73 7.95
C CYS A 154 -32.30 -15.90 7.95
N PRO A 155 -32.92 -16.27 9.09
CA PRO A 155 -34.36 -16.19 9.22
C PRO A 155 -34.83 -14.75 8.98
N GLU A 156 -35.99 -14.61 8.33
CA GLU A 156 -36.58 -13.29 8.13
C GLU A 156 -36.79 -12.62 9.50
N SER A 157 -36.19 -11.45 9.69
CA SER A 157 -36.49 -10.64 10.86
C SER A 157 -37.88 -10.07 10.65
N GLN A 158 -38.84 -10.44 11.51
CA GLN A 158 -40.12 -9.74 11.58
C GLN A 158 -39.86 -8.35 12.16
N VAL A 159 -39.49 -7.41 11.29
CA VAL A 159 -39.42 -6.00 11.66
C VAL A 159 -40.86 -5.58 11.99
N LEU A 160 -41.11 -5.24 13.26
CA LEU A 160 -42.36 -4.63 13.72
C LEU A 160 -42.59 -3.27 13.04
#